data_AF-A0A7W1ZD32-F1
#
_entry.id   AF-A0A7W1ZD32-F1
#
_cell.length_a   1.000
_cell.length_b   1.000
_cell.length_c   1.000
_cell.angle_alpha   90.00
_cell.angle_beta   90.00
_cell.angle_gamma   90.00
#
_symmetry.space_group_name_H-M   'P 1'
#
loop_
_entity.id
_entity.type
_entity.pdbx_description
1 polymer ?
#
loop_
_entity_poly.entity_id
_entity_poly.type
_entity_poly.pdbx_seq_one_letter_code
_entity_poly.pdbx_strand_id
1 'polypeptide(L)'
;MNKIPIIVFLCISTLVFSQHKKAYTIFTSSGEETVYSNLLENISSADIVLFGEQHNSAISHWLQYELTSDLTKSKNIIVGAEMFERDNQEVLNEYLAGEIDQKGLDTLARLWINYRTDYK
;
A
#
# COMPACT_ATOMS: atom_id res chain seq x y z
N MET A 1 25.05 -15.40 45.61
CA MET A 1 24.35 -14.29 44.92
C MET A 1 23.44 -14.88 43.86
N ASN A 2 22.13 -14.63 43.96
CA ASN A 2 21.16 -15.14 43.00
C ASN A 2 21.36 -14.46 41.65
N LYS A 3 21.80 -15.21 40.63
CA LYS A 3 22.06 -14.71 39.26
C LYS A 3 20.78 -14.62 38.40
N ILE A 4 19.67 -15.16 38.89
CA ILE A 4 18.35 -15.15 38.24
C ILE A 4 17.92 -13.75 37.77
N PRO A 5 17.96 -12.68 38.59
CA PRO A 5 17.56 -11.34 38.13
C PRO A 5 18.44 -10.80 36.99
N ILE A 6 19.74 -11.14 36.97
CA ILE A 6 20.67 -10.72 35.90
C ILE A 6 20.32 -11.44 34.58
N ILE A 7 19.99 -12.72 34.65
CA ILE A 7 19.59 -13.52 33.48
C ILE A 7 18.26 -13.01 32.91
N VAL A 8 17.28 -12.71 33.76
CA VAL A 8 15.99 -12.14 33.33
C VAL A 8 16.18 -10.77 32.67
N PHE A 9 17.01 -9.90 33.26
CA PHE A 9 17.31 -8.59 32.67
C PHE A 9 18.00 -8.70 31.30
N LEU A 10 18.92 -9.65 31.15
CA LEU A 10 19.62 -9.91 29.89
C LEU A 10 18.71 -10.48 28.79
N CYS A 11 17.71 -11.28 29.16
CA CYS A 11 16.72 -11.81 28.20
C CYS A 11 15.68 -10.75 27.78
N ILE A 12 15.31 -9.82 28.66
CA ILE A 12 14.38 -8.73 28.32
C ILE A 12 15.05 -7.74 27.36
N SER A 13 16.34 -7.45 27.54
CA SER A 13 17.04 -6.51 26.66
C SER A 13 17.15 -7.02 25.22
N THR A 14 17.35 -8.33 24.99
CA THR A 14 17.44 -8.89 23.63
C THR A 14 16.11 -8.89 22.87
N LEU A 15 14.97 -8.88 23.56
CA LEU A 15 13.65 -8.73 22.93
C LEU A 15 13.39 -7.30 22.43
N VAL A 16 13.91 -6.30 23.14
CA VAL A 16 13.74 -4.87 22.78
C VAL A 16 14.62 -4.48 21.58
N PHE A 17 15.76 -5.16 21.38
CA PHE A 17 16.68 -4.91 20.26
C PHE A 17 16.45 -5.80 19.03
N SER A 18 15.27 -6.41 18.89
CA SER A 18 14.90 -7.05 17.63
C SER A 18 14.99 -6.01 16.51
N GLN A 19 15.95 -6.19 15.60
CA GLN A 19 16.17 -5.28 14.48
C GLN A 19 14.97 -5.37 13.54
N HIS A 20 14.04 -4.42 13.67
CA HIS A 20 13.04 -4.17 12.65
C HIS A 20 13.76 -3.84 11.35
N LYS A 21 13.86 -4.83 10.45
CA LYS A 21 14.37 -4.61 9.10
C LYS A 21 13.36 -3.70 8.39
N LYS A 22 13.74 -2.44 8.16
CA LYS A 22 12.92 -1.50 7.39
C LYS A 22 12.78 -2.04 5.96
N ALA A 23 11.54 -2.23 5.50
CA ALA A 23 11.24 -2.69 4.15
C ALA A 23 11.31 -1.56 3.11
N TYR A 24 11.16 -0.31 3.56
CA TYR A 24 11.18 0.89 2.72
C TYR A 24 11.67 2.11 3.52
N THR A 25 12.06 3.15 2.80
CA THR A 25 12.36 4.48 3.32
C THR A 25 11.69 5.52 2.42
N ILE A 26 11.12 6.57 3.01
CA ILE A 26 10.48 7.67 2.27
C ILE A 26 11.42 8.86 2.28
N PHE A 27 11.57 9.50 1.13
CA PHE A 27 12.38 10.70 0.98
C PHE A 27 11.53 11.86 0.44
N THR A 28 11.89 13.07 0.85
CA THR A 28 11.35 14.32 0.28
C THR A 28 11.99 14.60 -1.09
N SER A 29 11.48 15.60 -1.81
CA SER A 29 12.05 16.04 -3.09
C SER A 29 13.50 16.57 -2.98
N SER A 30 13.95 16.97 -1.79
CA SER A 30 15.33 17.37 -1.55
C SER A 30 16.24 16.18 -1.18
N GLY A 31 15.69 14.97 -1.06
CA GLY A 31 16.45 13.76 -0.69
C GLY A 31 16.55 13.50 0.81
N GLU A 32 15.87 14.28 1.65
CA GLU A 32 15.85 14.08 3.10
C GLU A 32 14.88 12.96 3.48
N GLU A 33 15.29 12.07 4.40
CA GLU A 33 14.41 11.00 4.93
C GLU A 33 13.23 11.64 5.68
N THR A 34 12.04 11.07 5.48
CA THR A 34 10.82 11.48 6.17
C THR A 34 10.01 10.27 6.60
N VAL A 35 9.05 10.50 7.49
CA VAL A 35 8.14 9.46 7.99
C VAL A 35 6.83 9.45 7.22
N TYR A 36 6.16 8.31 7.22
CA TYR A 36 4.88 8.10 6.54
C TYR A 36 3.80 9.11 6.94
N SER A 37 3.72 9.51 8.22
CA SER A 37 2.75 10.50 8.69
C SER A 37 2.90 11.85 7.98
N ASN A 38 4.14 12.29 7.72
CA ASN A 38 4.40 13.53 7.00
C ASN A 38 3.99 13.41 5.52
N LEU A 39 4.21 12.25 4.89
CA LEU A 39 3.71 12.00 3.54
C LEU A 39 2.18 12.11 3.51
N LEU A 40 1.49 11.42 4.42
CA LEU A 40 0.03 11.40 4.51
C LEU A 40 -0.55 12.80 4.74
N GLU A 41 0.03 13.59 5.65
CA GLU A 41 -0.39 14.97 5.91
C GLU A 41 -0.26 15.84 4.65
N ASN A 42 0.88 15.77 3.96
CA ASN A 42 1.11 16.54 2.74
C ASN A 42 0.09 16.21 1.64
N ILE A 43 -0.12 14.92 1.33
CA ILE A 43 -1.03 14.51 0.26
C ILE A 43 -2.51 14.66 0.63
N SER A 44 -2.84 14.78 1.92
CA SER A 44 -4.23 15.00 2.37
C SER A 44 -4.79 16.32 1.85
N SER A 45 -3.93 17.35 1.71
CA SER A 45 -4.30 18.67 1.19
C SER A 45 -4.28 18.80 -0.33
N ALA A 46 -3.76 17.80 -1.05
CA ALA A 46 -3.65 17.84 -2.51
C ALA A 46 -4.97 17.48 -3.20
N ASP A 47 -5.26 18.19 -4.30
CA ASP A 47 -6.40 17.90 -5.18
C ASP A 47 -6.16 16.65 -6.04
N ILE A 48 -4.93 16.47 -6.51
CA ILE A 48 -4.50 15.34 -7.35
C ILE A 48 -3.17 14.80 -6.82
N VAL A 49 -3.12 13.49 -6.63
CA VAL A 49 -1.90 12.76 -6.24
C VAL A 49 -1.59 11.75 -7.33
N LEU A 50 -0.38 11.80 -7.87
CA LEU A 50 0.11 10.81 -8.82
C LEU A 50 1.04 9.85 -8.09
N PHE A 51 0.64 8.58 -7.97
CA PHE A 51 1.44 7.55 -7.34
C PHE A 51 2.10 6.68 -8.43
N GLY A 52 3.42 6.81 -8.60
CA GLY A 52 4.19 5.95 -9.49
C GLY A 52 4.60 4.64 -8.83
N GLU A 53 4.59 3.55 -9.59
CA GLU A 53 4.97 2.22 -9.12
C GLU A 53 5.95 1.52 -10.05
N GLN A 54 6.56 0.46 -9.52
CA GLN A 54 7.17 -0.59 -10.32
C GLN A 54 6.17 -1.77 -10.33
N HIS A 55 5.67 -2.17 -11.50
CA HIS A 55 4.49 -3.06 -11.68
C HIS A 55 4.54 -4.46 -11.04
N ASN A 56 5.59 -4.82 -10.31
CA ASN A 56 5.72 -6.10 -9.61
C ASN A 56 6.35 -5.95 -8.23
N SER A 57 6.27 -4.75 -7.67
CA SER A 57 6.84 -4.40 -6.37
C SER A 57 5.78 -4.56 -5.28
N ALA A 58 5.88 -5.64 -4.51
CA ALA A 58 5.01 -5.88 -3.36
C ALA A 58 5.02 -4.70 -2.36
N ILE A 59 6.16 -4.02 -2.22
CA ILE A 59 6.28 -2.83 -1.36
C ILE A 59 5.51 -1.64 -1.95
N SER A 60 5.54 -1.46 -3.28
CA SER A 60 4.78 -0.39 -3.95
C SER A 60 3.28 -0.62 -3.80
N HIS A 61 2.80 -1.85 -4.08
CA HIS A 61 1.38 -2.17 -4.00
C HIS A 61 0.85 -2.10 -2.56
N TRP A 62 1.66 -2.57 -1.60
CA TRP A 62 1.34 -2.40 -0.18
C TRP A 62 1.25 -0.92 0.20
N LEU A 63 2.19 -0.07 -0.22
CA LEU A 63 2.15 1.35 0.12
C LEU A 63 0.98 2.09 -0.53
N GLN A 64 0.58 1.72 -1.76
CA GLN A 64 -0.63 2.24 -2.40
C GLN A 64 -1.89 1.88 -1.59
N TYR A 65 -1.99 0.63 -1.14
CA TYR A 65 -3.08 0.17 -0.30
C TYR A 65 -3.14 0.96 1.02
N GLU A 66 -2.01 1.08 1.73
CA GLU A 66 -1.96 1.81 3.01
C GLU A 66 -2.34 3.28 2.84
N LEU A 67 -1.76 3.99 1.85
CA LEU A 67 -2.09 5.41 1.62
C LEU A 67 -3.55 5.60 1.23
N THR A 68 -4.08 4.76 0.34
CA THR A 68 -5.47 4.86 -0.09
C THR A 68 -6.41 4.59 1.08
N SER A 69 -6.14 3.54 1.85
CA SER A 69 -6.91 3.17 3.06
C SER A 69 -6.90 4.30 4.09
N ASP A 70 -5.74 4.88 4.38
CA ASP A 70 -5.65 5.98 5.35
C ASP A 70 -6.31 7.27 4.86
N LEU A 71 -6.18 7.59 3.56
CA LEU A 71 -6.83 8.77 2.97
C LEU A 71 -8.36 8.67 3.00
N THR A 72 -8.93 7.48 2.76
CA THR A 72 -10.40 7.30 2.80
C THR A 72 -11.01 7.55 4.18
N LYS A 73 -10.22 7.50 5.26
CA LYS A 73 -10.69 7.79 6.63
C LYS A 73 -10.99 9.28 6.84
N SER A 74 -10.33 10.16 6.09
CA SER A 74 -10.41 11.61 6.27
C SER A 74 -11.12 12.34 5.13
N LYS A 75 -11.15 11.76 3.91
CA LYS A 75 -11.83 12.35 2.76
C LYS A 75 -12.35 11.29 1.79
N ASN A 76 -13.40 11.65 1.04
CA ASN A 76 -13.82 10.89 -0.12
C ASN A 76 -12.78 11.10 -1.23
N ILE A 77 -12.26 10.00 -1.77
CA ILE A 77 -11.29 10.02 -2.86
C ILE A 77 -11.83 9.23 -4.06
N ILE A 78 -11.32 9.56 -5.23
CA ILE A 78 -11.50 8.79 -6.46
C ILE A 78 -10.13 8.21 -6.79
N VAL A 79 -10.06 6.91 -7.03
CA VAL A 79 -8.82 6.22 -7.41
C VAL A 79 -8.85 5.95 -8.90
N GLY A 80 -7.86 6.49 -9.61
CA GLY A 80 -7.54 6.08 -10.97
C GLY A 80 -6.48 4.98 -10.95
N ALA A 81 -6.63 3.98 -11.80
CA ALA A 81 -5.81 2.78 -11.81
C ALA A 81 -5.38 2.48 -13.26
N GLU A 82 -4.09 2.61 -13.55
CA GLU A 82 -3.54 2.52 -14.92
C GLU A 82 -3.89 1.19 -15.62
N MET A 83 -3.88 0.10 -14.85
CA MET A 83 -4.17 -1.26 -15.30
C MET A 83 -5.64 -1.49 -15.71
N PHE A 84 -6.53 -0.52 -15.48
CA PHE A 84 -7.92 -0.54 -15.96
C PHE A 84 -8.15 0.57 -16.99
N GLU A 85 -8.12 0.19 -18.26
CA GLU A 85 -8.44 1.11 -19.36
C GLU A 85 -9.88 1.66 -19.24
N ARG A 86 -10.08 2.89 -19.72
CA ARG A 86 -11.35 3.64 -19.57
C ARG A 86 -12.58 2.88 -20.08
N ASP A 87 -12.43 2.09 -21.13
CA ASP A 87 -13.54 1.33 -21.72
C ASP A 87 -13.94 0.10 -20.88
N ASN A 88 -13.15 -0.28 -19.88
CA ASN A 88 -13.52 -1.28 -18.88
C ASN A 88 -14.37 -0.72 -17.73
N GLN A 89 -14.70 0.59 -17.71
CA GLN A 89 -15.33 1.23 -16.56
C GLN A 89 -16.66 0.60 -16.13
N GLU A 90 -17.50 0.20 -17.10
CA GLU A 90 -18.80 -0.43 -16.81
C GLU A 90 -18.61 -1.78 -16.11
N VAL A 91 -17.80 -2.66 -16.71
CA VAL A 91 -17.48 -3.98 -16.16
C VAL A 91 -16.79 -3.87 -14.79
N LEU A 92 -15.89 -2.91 -14.60
CA LEU A 92 -15.24 -2.67 -13.30
C LEU A 92 -16.26 -2.24 -12.24
N ASN A 93 -17.23 -1.39 -12.59
CA ASN A 93 -18.29 -0.98 -11.68
C ASN A 93 -19.17 -2.16 -11.27
N GLU A 94 -19.56 -3.03 -12.23
CA GLU A 94 -20.32 -4.25 -11.96
C GLU A 94 -19.57 -5.17 -10.98
N TYR A 95 -18.25 -5.32 -11.18
CA TYR A 95 -17.40 -6.12 -10.29
C TYR A 95 -17.33 -5.53 -8.87
N LEU A 96 -17.09 -4.22 -8.76
CA LEU A 96 -17.01 -3.53 -7.47
C LEU A 96 -18.36 -3.50 -6.73
N ALA A 97 -19.48 -3.51 -7.47
CA ALA A 97 -20.83 -3.64 -6.92
C ALA A 97 -21.19 -5.09 -6.51
N GLY A 98 -20.36 -6.08 -6.88
CA GLY A 98 -20.60 -7.50 -6.63
C GLY A 98 -21.61 -8.15 -7.58
N GLU A 99 -21.91 -7.51 -8.71
CA GLU A 99 -22.84 -8.02 -9.75
C GLU A 99 -22.19 -9.11 -10.61
N ILE A 100 -20.87 -9.01 -10.82
CA ILE A 100 -20.05 -10.05 -11.43
C ILE A 100 -18.92 -10.47 -10.49
N ASP A 101 -18.51 -11.73 -10.59
CA ASP A 101 -17.37 -12.24 -9.83
C ASP A 101 -16.03 -11.97 -10.56
N GLN A 102 -14.93 -12.38 -9.95
CA GLN A 102 -13.60 -12.24 -10.56
C GLN A 102 -13.49 -12.92 -11.92
N LYS A 103 -14.19 -14.04 -12.13
CA LYS A 103 -14.19 -14.74 -13.42
C LYS A 103 -14.95 -13.92 -14.48
N GLY A 104 -16.04 -13.27 -14.08
CA GLY A 104 -16.76 -12.30 -14.89
C GLY A 104 -15.84 -11.15 -15.30
N LEU A 105 -15.14 -10.53 -14.35
CA LEU A 105 -14.18 -9.45 -14.64
C LEU A 105 -13.08 -9.93 -15.60
N ASP A 106 -12.47 -11.09 -15.34
CA ASP A 106 -11.41 -11.69 -16.16
C ASP A 106 -11.86 -11.97 -17.61
N THR A 107 -13.17 -12.10 -17.86
CA THR A 107 -13.74 -12.44 -19.17
C THR A 107 -14.28 -11.21 -19.92
N LEU A 108 -14.90 -10.28 -19.19
CA LEU A 108 -15.64 -9.15 -19.76
C LEU A 108 -14.77 -7.90 -19.93
N ALA A 109 -13.78 -7.69 -19.06
CA ALA A 109 -12.84 -6.58 -19.15
C ALA A 109 -11.58 -6.98 -19.93
N ARG A 110 -11.02 -6.04 -20.69
CA ARG A 110 -9.68 -6.19 -21.29
C ARG A 110 -8.61 -5.89 -20.23
N LEU A 111 -8.30 -6.89 -19.41
CA LEU A 111 -7.25 -6.78 -18.40
C LEU A 111 -5.86 -6.95 -19.03
N TRP A 112 -4.85 -6.35 -18.39
CA TRP A 112 -3.46 -6.53 -18.80
C TRP A 112 -3.00 -7.97 -18.63
N ILE A 113 -2.01 -8.39 -19.44
CA ILE A 113 -1.50 -9.77 -19.42
C ILE A 113 -0.92 -10.20 -18.06
N ASN A 114 -0.41 -9.25 -17.28
CA ASN A 114 0.17 -9.43 -15.96
C ASN A 114 -0.82 -9.21 -14.81
N TYR A 115 -2.11 -8.93 -15.09
CA TYR A 115 -3.10 -8.66 -14.05
C TYR A 115 -3.15 -9.72 -12.96
N ARG A 116 -3.06 -10.99 -13.35
CA ARG A 116 -3.13 -12.13 -12.43
C ARG A 116 -1.99 -12.18 -11.41
N THR A 117 -0.79 -11.72 -11.77
CA THR A 117 0.38 -11.80 -10.88
C THR A 117 0.58 -10.51 -10.09
N ASP A 118 0.21 -9.38 -10.70
CA ASP A 118 0.62 -8.08 -10.22
C ASP A 118 -0.53 -7.39 -9.48
N TYR A 119 -1.80 -7.62 -9.87
CA TYR A 119 -2.94 -6.82 -9.38
C TYR A 119 -4.12 -7.63 -8.80
N LYS A 120 -4.06 -8.96 -8.84
CA LYS A 120 -5.13 -9.86 -8.38
C LYS A 120 -4.91 -10.40 -6.97
#